data_AF-A0AAN5G9C4-F1
#
_entry.id   AF-A0AAN5G9C4-F1
#
_cell.length_a   1.000
_cell.length_b   1.000
_cell.length_c   1.000
_cell.angle_alpha   90.00
_cell.angle_beta   90.00
_cell.angle_gamma   90.00
#
_symmetry.space_group_name_H-M   'P 1'
#
loop_
_entity.id
_entity.type
_entity.pdbx_description
1 polymer ?
#
loop_
_entity_poly.entity_id
_entity_poly.type
_entity_poly.pdbx_seq_one_letter_code
_entity_poly.pdbx_strand_id
1 'polypeptide(L)'
;QKVYTSMEIQPNFANTGKCYLVGLAVTDDPASLGTEYLEFCRTAKHNPLNRFKLSPENLISVATPVELEFEDLPETVFTALTEKVKSIFGRKQASDDARLNDVHEAVTAVAEHVQEKLSATEQRLAEVETAFSALKQEVTDKVDETSQAFTRLKNSLDHTESLTQQRRSKATGGGGDALMTNC
;
A
#
# COMPACT_ATOMS: atom_id res chain seq x y z
N GLN A 1 23.32 1.71 2.72
CA GLN A 1 23.30 0.66 1.69
C GLN A 1 24.64 0.70 0.95
N LYS A 2 25.41 -0.41 0.92
CA LYS A 2 26.78 -0.45 0.37
C LYS A 2 26.75 -0.61 -1.15
N VAL A 3 26.91 0.48 -1.88
CA VAL A 3 26.51 0.55 -3.31
C VAL A 3 27.57 1.16 -4.22
N TYR A 4 28.62 1.76 -3.67
CA TYR A 4 29.74 2.31 -4.43
C TYR A 4 30.99 1.47 -4.21
N THR A 5 31.86 1.45 -5.22
CA THR A 5 33.18 0.85 -5.06
C THR A 5 34.15 1.86 -4.49
N SER A 6 35.10 1.40 -3.69
CA SER A 6 36.22 2.21 -3.23
C SER A 6 37.49 1.39 -3.37
N MET A 7 38.54 2.01 -3.90
CA MET A 7 39.81 1.33 -4.17
C MET A 7 40.98 1.95 -3.41
N GLU A 8 41.88 1.09 -2.97
CA GLU A 8 43.15 1.47 -2.36
C GLU A 8 44.30 1.09 -3.31
N ILE A 9 45.08 2.08 -3.74
CA ILE A 9 46.19 1.91 -4.66
C ILE A 9 47.50 2.09 -3.90
N GLN A 10 48.37 1.08 -3.93
CA GLN A 10 49.75 1.19 -3.48
C GLN A 10 50.63 1.71 -4.63
N PRO A 11 51.19 2.93 -4.58
CA PRO A 11 51.86 3.53 -5.74
C PRO A 11 53.16 2.85 -6.17
N ASN A 12 53.86 2.17 -5.25
CA ASN A 12 55.11 1.48 -5.51
C ASN A 12 55.09 0.08 -4.90
N PHE A 13 54.45 -0.86 -5.60
CA PHE A 13 54.37 -2.24 -5.14
C PHE A 13 55.68 -2.98 -5.39
N ALA A 14 56.18 -3.68 -4.36
CA ALA A 14 57.42 -4.46 -4.39
C ALA A 14 58.65 -3.69 -4.92
N ASN A 15 58.72 -2.38 -4.69
CA ASN A 15 59.79 -1.49 -5.19
C ASN A 15 59.97 -1.49 -6.72
N THR A 16 58.93 -1.87 -7.47
CA THR A 16 58.99 -1.95 -8.94
C THR A 16 58.78 -0.60 -9.63
N GLY A 17 58.41 0.44 -8.87
CA GLY A 17 57.99 1.75 -9.40
C GLY A 17 56.59 1.73 -10.04
N LYS A 18 55.85 0.62 -9.92
CA LYS A 18 54.50 0.47 -10.47
C LYS A 18 53.44 0.46 -9.38
N CYS A 19 52.28 1.00 -9.71
CA CYS A 19 51.11 0.99 -8.83
C CYS A 19 50.42 -0.38 -8.81
N TYR A 20 49.79 -0.73 -7.69
CA TYR A 20 49.04 -1.96 -7.52
C TYR A 20 47.75 -1.73 -6.74
N LEU A 21 46.66 -2.37 -7.14
CA LEU A 21 45.38 -2.35 -6.42
C LEU A 21 45.45 -3.32 -5.24
N VAL A 22 45.51 -2.79 -4.01
CA VAL A 22 45.65 -3.61 -2.79
C VAL A 22 44.33 -3.86 -2.08
N GLY A 23 43.33 -2.99 -2.26
CA GLY A 23 42.03 -3.11 -1.64
C GLY A 23 40.92 -2.68 -2.58
N LEU A 24 39.83 -3.47 -2.61
CA LEU A 24 38.58 -3.11 -3.27
C LEU A 24 37.44 -3.36 -2.28
N ALA A 25 36.76 -2.29 -1.88
CA ALA A 25 35.65 -2.33 -0.95
C ALA A 25 34.34 -1.87 -1.62
N VAL A 26 33.21 -2.23 -1.01
CA VAL A 26 31.88 -1.70 -1.35
C VAL A 26 31.35 -0.90 -0.15
N THR A 27 31.10 0.39 -0.35
CA THR A 27 30.76 1.36 0.70
C THR A 27 29.54 2.19 0.33
N ASP A 28 28.96 2.86 1.34
CA ASP A 28 27.81 3.76 1.17
C ASP A 28 28.26 5.13 0.62
N ASP A 29 29.46 5.56 0.98
CA ASP A 29 30.14 6.75 0.46
C ASP A 29 31.47 6.33 -0.18
N PRO A 30 31.73 6.63 -1.46
CA PRO A 30 32.97 6.25 -2.11
C PRO A 30 34.14 7.14 -1.68
N ALA A 31 35.28 6.55 -1.35
CA ALA A 31 36.53 7.30 -1.16
C ALA A 31 37.25 7.65 -2.49
N SER A 32 36.68 7.23 -3.62
CA SER A 32 37.26 7.43 -4.96
C SER A 32 36.36 8.35 -5.79
N LEU A 33 36.96 9.23 -6.59
CA LEU A 33 36.22 10.14 -7.46
C LEU A 33 35.74 9.39 -8.73
N GLY A 34 34.54 9.70 -9.19
CA GLY A 34 33.99 9.17 -10.46
C GLY A 34 33.45 7.74 -10.40
N THR A 35 33.15 7.22 -9.20
CA THR A 35 32.54 5.89 -9.04
C THR A 35 31.02 5.97 -9.17
N GLU A 36 30.43 5.13 -10.01
CA GLU A 36 28.98 5.01 -10.18
C GLU A 36 28.39 3.92 -9.25
N TYR A 37 27.06 3.93 -9.12
CA TYR A 37 26.31 2.97 -8.34
C TYR A 37 26.40 1.57 -8.97
N LEU A 38 26.65 0.53 -8.17
CA LEU A 38 26.73 -0.84 -8.66
C LEU A 38 25.36 -1.35 -9.13
N GLU A 39 25.25 -1.64 -10.43
CA GLU A 39 24.06 -2.27 -11.01
C GLU A 39 24.28 -3.77 -11.26
N PHE A 40 23.65 -4.63 -10.45
CA PHE A 40 23.77 -6.08 -10.61
C PHE A 40 22.80 -6.62 -11.67
N CYS A 41 23.32 -6.87 -12.88
CA CYS A 41 22.59 -7.53 -13.97
C CYS A 41 21.26 -6.85 -14.37
N ARG A 42 21.10 -5.55 -14.07
CA ARG A 42 19.84 -4.80 -14.26
C ARG A 42 19.38 -4.78 -15.73
N THR A 43 20.32 -4.70 -16.66
CA THR A 43 20.08 -4.61 -18.11
C THR A 43 20.56 -5.85 -18.86
N ALA A 44 20.98 -6.90 -18.15
CA ALA A 44 21.55 -8.09 -18.76
C ALA A 44 20.48 -8.89 -19.51
N LYS A 45 20.64 -9.07 -20.83
CA LYS A 45 19.76 -9.92 -21.65
C LYS A 45 19.69 -11.37 -21.16
N HIS A 46 20.77 -11.86 -20.57
CA HIS A 46 20.83 -13.16 -19.89
C HIS A 46 21.30 -12.94 -18.45
N ASN A 47 20.36 -12.93 -17.49
CA ASN A 47 20.65 -12.65 -16.10
C ASN A 47 21.13 -13.91 -15.34
N PRO A 48 22.39 -13.99 -14.90
CA PRO A 48 22.93 -15.16 -14.18
C PRO A 48 22.30 -15.39 -12.79
N LEU A 49 21.59 -14.39 -12.26
CA LEU A 49 20.89 -14.49 -10.96
C LEU A 49 19.51 -15.14 -11.08
N ASN A 50 19.00 -15.39 -12.29
CA ASN A 50 17.69 -16.02 -12.49
C ASN A 50 17.59 -17.39 -11.83
N ARG A 51 18.70 -18.12 -11.68
CA ARG A 51 18.74 -19.41 -10.96
C ARG A 51 18.32 -19.34 -9.50
N PHE A 52 18.41 -18.16 -8.87
CA PHE A 52 18.01 -17.93 -7.48
C PHE A 52 16.56 -17.49 -7.35
N LYS A 53 15.88 -17.25 -8.47
CA LYS A 53 14.47 -16.87 -8.51
C LYS A 53 13.62 -18.09 -8.86
N LEU A 54 12.53 -18.28 -8.13
CA LEU A 54 11.49 -19.25 -8.51
C LEU A 54 10.68 -18.76 -9.72
N SER A 55 10.43 -17.44 -9.79
CA SER A 55 9.73 -16.78 -10.90
C SER A 55 10.45 -15.48 -11.31
N PRO A 56 10.40 -15.04 -12.58
CA PRO A 56 11.10 -13.85 -13.07
C PRO A 56 10.82 -12.56 -12.27
N GLU A 57 9.57 -12.40 -11.82
CA GLU A 57 9.07 -11.24 -11.07
C GLU A 57 9.59 -11.15 -9.62
N ASN A 58 10.19 -12.22 -9.09
CA ASN A 58 10.64 -12.24 -7.70
C ASN A 58 11.81 -11.28 -7.49
N LEU A 59 11.73 -10.45 -6.44
CA LEU A 59 12.83 -9.56 -6.02
C LEU A 59 13.71 -10.29 -5.00
N ILE A 60 15.03 -10.15 -5.16
CA ILE A 60 16.01 -10.63 -4.17
C ILE A 60 16.20 -9.48 -3.17
N SER A 61 15.70 -9.67 -1.95
CA SER A 61 15.85 -8.71 -0.85
C SER A 61 16.56 -9.36 0.33
N VAL A 62 17.12 -8.53 1.21
CA VAL A 62 17.69 -8.96 2.49
C VAL A 62 16.61 -8.88 3.56
N ALA A 63 16.42 -9.95 4.33
CA ALA A 63 15.53 -9.94 5.48
C ALA A 63 16.16 -9.12 6.61
N THR A 64 15.70 -7.89 6.81
CA THR A 64 16.01 -7.11 8.00
C THR A 64 15.04 -7.49 9.12
N PRO A 65 15.54 -7.79 10.35
CA PRO A 65 14.67 -8.07 11.47
C PRO A 65 13.80 -6.84 11.76
N VAL A 66 12.49 -7.02 11.68
CA VAL A 66 11.51 -6.05 12.17
C VAL A 66 11.13 -6.49 13.58
N GLU A 67 11.35 -5.62 14.55
CA GLU A 67 10.89 -5.79 15.92
C GLU A 67 9.40 -5.45 15.95
N LEU A 68 8.57 -6.50 16.02
CA LEU A 68 7.12 -6.37 16.14
C LEU A 68 6.78 -6.34 17.64
N GLU A 69 6.63 -5.15 18.19
CA GLU A 69 6.04 -4.98 19.51
C GLU A 69 4.52 -5.04 19.39
N PHE A 70 3.93 -6.11 19.94
CA PHE A 70 2.49 -6.24 20.06
C PHE A 70 2.09 -5.64 21.40
N GLU A 71 1.36 -4.54 21.38
CA GLU A 71 0.72 -4.02 22.59
C GLU A 71 -0.40 -4.98 23.02
N ASP A 72 -0.41 -5.36 24.30
CA ASP A 72 -1.57 -6.00 24.90
C ASP A 72 -2.77 -5.07 24.70
N LEU A 73 -3.80 -5.56 23.99
CA LEU A 73 -5.02 -4.78 23.79
C LEU A 73 -5.55 -4.33 25.15
N PRO A 74 -6.01 -3.07 25.28
CA PRO A 74 -6.62 -2.60 26.52
C PRO A 74 -7.72 -3.58 26.92
N GLU A 75 -7.82 -3.88 28.23
CA GLU A 75 -8.78 -4.82 28.81
C GLU A 75 -10.10 -4.81 28.03
N THR A 76 -10.31 -5.87 27.26
CA THR A 76 -11.50 -5.93 26.41
C THR A 76 -12.73 -5.88 27.31
N VAL A 77 -13.77 -5.16 26.93
CA VAL A 77 -14.98 -4.96 27.76
C VAL A 77 -15.60 -6.28 28.27
N PHE A 78 -15.36 -7.39 27.56
CA PHE A 78 -15.72 -8.74 28.00
C PHE A 78 -15.01 -9.18 29.29
N THR A 79 -13.74 -8.81 29.53
CA THR A 79 -13.03 -9.08 30.79
C THR A 79 -13.67 -8.30 31.93
N ALA A 80 -14.00 -7.03 31.73
CA ALA A 80 -14.64 -6.20 32.75
C ALA A 80 -16.04 -6.71 33.18
N LEU A 81 -16.90 -7.11 32.23
CA LEU A 81 -18.20 -7.72 32.57
C LEU A 81 -18.03 -9.06 33.29
N THR A 82 -17.11 -9.90 32.81
CA THR A 82 -16.83 -11.21 33.40
C THR A 82 -16.32 -11.07 34.82
N GLU A 83 -15.46 -10.10 35.09
CA GLU A 83 -14.97 -9.78 36.44
C GLU A 83 -16.08 -9.27 37.34
N LYS A 84 -16.95 -8.37 36.86
CA LYS A 84 -18.12 -7.89 37.61
C LYS A 84 -19.03 -9.05 38.01
N VAL A 85 -19.39 -9.93 37.08
CA VAL A 85 -20.22 -11.12 37.36
C VAL A 85 -19.50 -12.09 38.31
N LYS A 86 -18.20 -12.33 38.11
CA LYS A 86 -17.39 -13.19 38.99
C LYS A 86 -17.29 -12.63 40.41
N SER A 87 -17.24 -11.31 40.57
CA SER A 87 -17.23 -10.66 41.88
C SER A 87 -18.56 -10.84 42.64
N ILE A 88 -19.69 -10.86 41.92
CA ILE A 88 -21.02 -11.08 42.50
C ILE A 88 -21.11 -12.54 43.02
N PHE A 89 -20.73 -13.51 42.20
CA PHE A 89 -20.76 -14.92 42.59
C PHE A 89 -19.62 -15.35 43.54
N GLY A 90 -18.57 -14.53 43.67
CA GLY A 90 -17.47 -14.77 44.62
C GLY A 90 -17.81 -14.49 46.07
N ARG A 91 -18.99 -13.90 46.35
CA ARG A 91 -19.45 -13.59 47.71
C ARG A 91 -19.76 -14.89 48.46
N LYS A 92 -19.23 -15.04 49.68
CA LYS A 92 -19.59 -16.16 50.57
C LYS A 92 -20.99 -15.93 51.13
N GLN A 93 -21.97 -16.63 50.58
CA GLN A 93 -23.37 -16.53 50.98
C GLN A 93 -23.74 -17.56 52.06
N ALA A 94 -24.53 -17.16 53.05
CA ALA A 94 -24.96 -18.00 54.19
C ALA A 94 -26.35 -18.64 54.01
N SER A 95 -27.15 -18.18 53.04
CA SER A 95 -28.51 -18.67 52.79
C SER A 95 -28.83 -18.73 51.29
N ASP A 96 -29.86 -19.50 50.93
CA ASP A 96 -30.33 -19.64 49.55
C ASP A 96 -30.94 -18.34 49.00
N ASP A 97 -31.68 -17.57 49.81
CA ASP A 97 -32.22 -16.25 49.42
C ASP A 97 -31.12 -15.29 48.97
N ALA A 98 -30.00 -15.29 49.69
CA ALA A 98 -28.90 -14.40 49.41
C ALA A 98 -28.14 -14.82 48.13
N ARG A 99 -28.12 -16.13 47.82
CA ARG A 99 -27.66 -16.64 46.51
C ARG A 99 -28.61 -16.26 45.37
N LEU A 100 -29.93 -16.28 45.59
CA LEU A 100 -30.91 -15.89 44.57
C LEU A 100 -30.82 -14.39 44.25
N ASN A 101 -30.54 -13.55 45.25
CA ASN A 101 -30.27 -12.13 45.04
C ASN A 101 -29.00 -11.89 44.22
N ASP A 102 -27.92 -12.62 44.46
CA ASP A 102 -26.70 -12.52 43.65
C ASP A 102 -26.96 -12.93 42.18
N VAL A 103 -27.77 -13.98 41.95
CA VAL A 103 -28.18 -14.37 40.59
C VAL A 103 -28.98 -13.25 39.92
N HIS A 104 -29.91 -12.63 40.64
CA HIS A 104 -30.68 -11.51 40.12
C HIS A 104 -29.79 -10.30 39.76
N GLU A 105 -28.84 -9.96 40.64
CA GLU A 105 -27.88 -8.88 40.40
C GLU A 105 -27.01 -9.15 39.17
N ALA A 106 -26.48 -10.38 39.04
CA ALA A 106 -25.67 -10.77 37.89
C ALA A 106 -26.45 -10.75 36.58
N VAL A 107 -27.70 -11.25 36.58
CA VAL A 107 -28.57 -11.24 35.39
C VAL A 107 -28.91 -9.80 34.99
N THR A 108 -29.21 -8.93 35.95
CA THR A 108 -29.47 -7.51 35.68
C THR A 108 -28.24 -6.82 35.10
N ALA A 109 -27.05 -7.07 35.66
CA ALA A 109 -25.80 -6.50 35.13
C ALA A 109 -25.50 -6.96 33.69
N VAL A 110 -25.80 -8.21 33.35
CA VAL A 110 -25.68 -8.72 31.97
C VAL A 110 -26.73 -8.09 31.06
N ALA A 111 -27.98 -7.97 31.51
CA ALA A 111 -29.06 -7.38 30.72
C ALA A 111 -28.79 -5.90 30.38
N GLU A 112 -28.36 -5.11 31.36
CA GLU A 112 -27.95 -3.71 31.16
C GLU A 112 -26.80 -3.61 30.16
N HIS A 113 -25.79 -4.48 30.29
CA HIS A 113 -24.65 -4.47 29.37
C HIS A 113 -25.05 -4.84 27.94
N VAL A 114 -25.92 -5.84 27.77
CA VAL A 114 -26.44 -6.22 26.45
C VAL A 114 -27.26 -5.08 25.84
N GLN A 115 -28.09 -4.40 26.63
CA GLN A 115 -28.88 -3.26 26.16
C GLN A 115 -28.00 -2.09 25.71
N GLU A 116 -26.98 -1.73 26.49
CA GLU A 116 -26.03 -0.67 26.14
C GLU A 116 -25.24 -1.00 24.87
N LYS A 117 -24.83 -2.27 24.70
CA LYS A 117 -24.09 -2.69 23.50
C LYS A 117 -24.96 -2.80 22.27
N LEU A 118 -26.22 -3.22 22.40
CA LEU A 118 -27.17 -3.20 21.28
C LEU A 118 -27.38 -1.78 20.79
N SER A 119 -27.64 -0.81 21.68
CA SER A 119 -27.84 0.58 21.27
C SER A 119 -26.58 1.19 20.64
N ALA A 120 -25.40 0.94 21.19
CA ALA A 120 -24.14 1.39 20.59
C ALA A 120 -23.89 0.72 19.22
N THR A 121 -24.29 -0.54 19.04
CA THR A 121 -24.16 -1.25 17.76
C THR A 121 -25.14 -0.71 16.73
N GLU A 122 -26.39 -0.43 17.11
CA GLU A 122 -27.38 0.21 16.24
C GLU A 122 -26.90 1.59 15.78
N GLN A 123 -26.31 2.40 16.67
CA GLN A 123 -25.70 3.68 16.30
C GLN A 123 -24.56 3.51 15.30
N ARG A 124 -23.62 2.60 15.56
CA ARG A 124 -22.50 2.32 14.63
C ARG A 124 -23.02 1.80 13.29
N LEU A 125 -24.09 1.00 13.28
CA LEU A 125 -24.69 0.50 12.05
C LEU A 125 -25.30 1.65 11.25
N ALA A 126 -26.02 2.58 11.89
CA ALA A 126 -26.55 3.77 11.24
C ALA A 126 -25.43 4.68 10.68
N GLU A 127 -24.33 4.86 11.40
CA GLU A 127 -23.15 5.58 10.91
C GLU A 127 -22.53 4.90 9.69
N VAL A 128 -22.43 3.56 9.69
CA VAL A 128 -21.92 2.80 8.54
C VAL A 128 -22.88 2.90 7.35
N GLU A 129 -24.19 2.83 7.55
CA GLU A 129 -25.19 2.98 6.48
C GLU A 129 -25.13 4.37 5.83
N THR A 130 -24.95 5.42 6.62
CA THR A 130 -24.80 6.79 6.11
C THR A 130 -23.49 6.97 5.36
N ALA A 131 -22.37 6.48 5.91
CA ALA A 131 -21.07 6.52 5.24
C ALA A 131 -21.06 5.71 3.92
N PHE A 132 -21.70 4.53 3.92
CA PHE A 132 -21.83 3.70 2.72
C PHE A 132 -22.69 4.39 1.66
N SER A 133 -23.77 5.04 2.05
CA SER A 133 -24.62 5.81 1.13
C SER A 133 -23.86 6.99 0.52
N ALA A 134 -23.07 7.71 1.31
CA ALA A 134 -22.21 8.80 0.83
C ALA A 134 -21.14 8.29 -0.15
N LEU A 135 -20.45 7.19 0.20
CA LEU A 135 -19.44 6.58 -0.67
C LEU A 135 -20.05 6.11 -2.00
N LYS A 136 -21.25 5.51 -1.96
CA LYS A 136 -21.96 5.10 -3.17
C LYS A 136 -22.24 6.29 -4.09
N GLN A 137 -22.65 7.42 -3.51
CA GLN A 137 -22.89 8.65 -4.27
C GLN A 137 -21.60 9.19 -4.88
N GLU A 138 -20.53 9.31 -4.09
CA GLU A 138 -19.22 9.78 -4.57
C GLU A 138 -18.67 8.91 -5.72
N VAL A 139 -18.78 7.58 -5.60
CA VAL A 139 -18.36 6.66 -6.66
C VAL A 139 -19.21 6.86 -7.92
N THR A 140 -20.52 7.07 -7.78
CA THR A 140 -21.41 7.32 -8.93
C THR A 140 -21.02 8.62 -9.63
N ASP A 141 -20.82 9.70 -8.87
CA ASP A 141 -20.41 11.00 -9.41
C ASP A 141 -19.06 10.91 -10.13
N LYS A 142 -18.09 10.16 -9.58
CA LYS A 142 -16.79 9.93 -10.22
C LYS A 142 -16.87 9.11 -11.50
N VAL A 143 -17.77 8.12 -11.55
CA VAL A 143 -18.01 7.34 -12.78
C VAL A 143 -18.60 8.23 -13.87
N ASP A 144 -19.57 9.09 -13.53
CA ASP A 144 -20.17 10.03 -14.48
C ASP A 144 -19.16 11.07 -14.98
N GLU A 145 -18.37 11.65 -14.08
CA GLU A 145 -17.29 12.58 -14.42
C GLU A 145 -16.28 11.93 -15.38
N THR A 146 -15.85 10.70 -15.09
CA THR A 146 -14.90 9.95 -15.91
C THR A 146 -15.49 9.60 -17.27
N SER A 147 -16.76 9.19 -17.33
CA SER A 147 -17.48 8.89 -18.58
C SER A 147 -17.57 10.12 -19.49
N GLN A 148 -17.87 11.30 -18.90
CA GLN A 148 -17.88 12.56 -19.63
C GLN A 148 -16.48 12.96 -20.12
N ALA A 149 -15.46 12.84 -19.27
CA ALA A 149 -14.07 13.12 -19.63
C ALA A 149 -13.60 12.20 -20.78
N PHE A 150 -13.94 10.91 -20.70
CA PHE A 150 -13.65 9.95 -21.77
C PHE A 150 -14.36 10.31 -23.08
N THR A 151 -15.64 10.68 -23.01
CA THR A 151 -16.40 11.12 -24.19
C THR A 151 -15.77 12.38 -24.81
N ARG A 152 -15.36 13.35 -23.98
CA ARG A 152 -14.66 14.57 -24.45
C ARG A 152 -13.32 14.23 -25.10
N LEU A 153 -12.54 13.34 -24.48
CA LEU A 153 -11.26 12.90 -25.03
C LEU A 153 -11.45 12.19 -26.37
N LYS A 154 -12.41 11.27 -26.46
CA LYS A 154 -12.77 10.58 -27.70
C LYS A 154 -13.13 11.58 -28.80
N ASN A 155 -14.02 12.52 -28.51
CA ASN A 155 -14.40 13.56 -29.47
C ASN A 155 -13.19 14.42 -29.88
N SER A 156 -12.33 14.78 -28.93
CA SER A 156 -11.10 15.53 -29.23
C SER A 156 -10.19 14.75 -30.18
N LEU A 157 -9.96 13.46 -29.92
CA LEU A 157 -9.12 12.60 -30.76
C LEU A 157 -9.73 12.42 -32.15
N ASP A 158 -11.05 12.24 -32.25
CA ASP A 158 -11.77 12.13 -33.53
C ASP A 158 -11.67 13.42 -34.37
N HIS A 159 -11.40 14.58 -33.76
CA HIS A 159 -11.33 15.88 -34.45
C HIS A 159 -9.91 16.47 -34.51
N THR A 160 -8.91 15.80 -33.93
CA THR A 160 -7.53 16.29 -33.95
C THR A 160 -6.82 15.78 -35.21
N GLU A 161 -6.49 16.70 -36.13
CA GLU A 161 -5.76 16.35 -37.35
C GLU A 161 -4.36 15.78 -37.02
N SER A 162 -3.95 14.73 -37.76
CA SER A 162 -2.61 14.18 -37.65
C SER A 162 -1.55 15.16 -38.19
N LEU A 163 -0.76 15.75 -37.29
CA LEU A 163 0.33 16.68 -37.63
C LEU A 163 1.49 16.00 -38.40
N THR A 164 1.51 14.67 -38.48
CA THR A 164 2.54 13.88 -39.18
C THR A 164 2.10 13.39 -40.56
N GLN A 165 0.81 13.46 -40.91
CA GLN A 165 0.35 13.11 -42.25
C GLN A 165 0.41 14.33 -43.20
N GLN A 166 1.10 14.19 -44.33
CA GLN A 166 1.04 15.17 -45.40
C GLN A 166 -0.36 15.17 -46.03
N ARG A 167 -1.03 16.33 -46.04
CA ARG A 167 -2.31 16.48 -46.75
C ARG A 167 -2.14 16.16 -48.23
N ARG A 168 -3.05 15.34 -48.77
CA ARG A 168 -3.16 15.09 -50.22
C ARG A 168 -3.44 16.42 -50.92
N SER A 169 -2.68 16.72 -51.99
CA SER A 169 -2.90 17.92 -52.81
C SER A 169 -4.34 17.96 -53.33
N LYS A 170 -4.98 19.14 -53.30
CA LYS A 170 -6.34 19.33 -53.82
C LYS A 170 -6.45 18.76 -55.24
N ALA A 171 -7.49 17.97 -55.48
CA ALA A 171 -7.81 17.51 -56.82
C ALA A 171 -8.09 18.72 -57.72
N THR A 172 -7.40 18.82 -58.85
CA THR A 172 -7.47 19.95 -59.80
C THR A 172 -8.71 19.89 -60.70
N GLY A 173 -9.74 19.13 -60.32
CA GLY A 173 -10.97 18.95 -61.11
C GLY A 173 -12.21 19.30 -60.30
N GLY A 174 -12.82 20.44 -60.61
CA GLY A 174 -14.18 20.81 -60.19
C GLY A 174 -14.25 21.88 -59.09
N GLY A 175 -14.61 23.11 -59.49
CA GLY A 175 -14.93 24.20 -58.57
C GLY A 175 -16.23 23.91 -57.82
N GLY A 176 -16.12 23.58 -56.54
CA GLY A 176 -17.23 23.40 -55.62
C GLY A 176 -16.67 23.34 -54.21
N ASP A 177 -17.16 24.24 -53.36
CA ASP A 177 -16.71 24.52 -52.00
C ASP A 177 -16.49 23.25 -51.17
N ALA A 178 -15.23 23.00 -50.79
CA ALA A 178 -14.80 21.74 -50.17
C ALA A 178 -14.28 22.01 -48.75
N LEU A 179 -15.18 21.87 -47.78
CA LEU A 179 -14.91 21.62 -46.36
C LEU A 179 -16.03 20.70 -45.87
N MET A 180 -15.84 19.59 -45.15
CA MET A 180 -14.68 18.80 -44.75
C MET A 180 -15.27 17.42 -44.42
N THR A 181 -14.66 16.33 -44.85
CA THR A 181 -15.03 15.00 -44.35
C THR A 181 -14.30 14.78 -43.02
N ASN A 182 -15.06 14.42 -42.00
CA ASN A 182 -14.63 14.05 -40.66
C ASN A 182 -14.09 12.61 -40.66
N CYS A 183 -12.89 12.44 -41.21
CA CYS A 183 -12.13 11.20 -41.12
C CYS A 183 -11.00 11.37 -40.12
#